data_AF-A0A923WI60-F1
#
_entry.id   AF-A0A923WI60-F1
#
_cell.length_a   1.000
_cell.length_b   1.000
_cell.length_c   1.000
_cell.angle_alpha   90.00
_cell.angle_beta   90.00
_cell.angle_gamma   90.00
#
_symmetry.space_group_name_H-M   'P 1'
#
loop_
_entity.id
_entity.type
_entity.pdbx_description
1 polymer ?
#
loop_
_entity_poly.entity_id
_entity_poly.type
_entity_poly.pdbx_seq_one_letter_code
_entity_poly.pdbx_strand_id
1 'polypeptide(L)'
;MDSGAKKSVYAALVGNLLIAITKFVATFFTGSSAMLSEAVHSMVDTGNEVLLLYGMRQARQPADEKFPFGHGKEIYFWSFVVAVLVFALGAGISLYEGIVHIRHPSAIANPLVNYIVLGLALVFESFSWLVAYKQFREEKGEMTFL
;
A
#
# COMPACT_ATOMS: atom_id res chain seq x y z
N MET A 1 -15.81 -0.73 16.41
CA MET A 1 -14.78 -1.27 15.50
C MET A 1 -13.79 -2.10 16.29
N ASP A 2 -13.89 -3.40 16.07
CA ASP A 2 -13.34 -4.45 16.89
C ASP A 2 -11.80 -4.47 16.89
N SER A 3 -11.21 -5.09 17.89
CA SER A 3 -9.74 -5.18 18.03
C SER A 3 -9.07 -5.93 16.87
N GLY A 4 -9.85 -6.72 16.11
CA GLY A 4 -9.44 -7.45 14.91
C GLY A 4 -9.04 -6.54 13.74
N ALA A 5 -9.86 -5.55 13.39
CA ALA A 5 -9.59 -4.63 12.27
C ALA A 5 -8.28 -3.86 12.44
N LYS A 6 -7.96 -3.41 13.67
CA LYS A 6 -6.66 -2.76 13.93
C LYS A 6 -5.49 -3.73 13.75
N LYS A 7 -5.60 -4.95 14.27
CA LYS A 7 -4.55 -5.97 14.13
C LYS A 7 -4.29 -6.32 12.66
N SER A 8 -5.34 -6.38 11.84
CA SER A 8 -5.25 -6.59 10.40
C SER A 8 -4.41 -5.51 9.72
N VAL A 9 -4.76 -4.24 9.93
CA VAL A 9 -4.05 -3.12 9.30
C VAL A 9 -2.61 -3.02 9.77
N TYR A 10 -2.32 -3.31 11.05
CA TYR A 10 -0.93 -3.39 11.52
C TYR A 10 -0.15 -4.57 10.90
N ALA A 11 -0.79 -5.72 10.69
CA ALA A 11 -0.15 -6.85 10.03
C ALA A 11 0.15 -6.54 8.56
N ALA A 12 -0.78 -5.89 7.85
CA ALA A 12 -0.59 -5.41 6.48
C ALA A 12 0.56 -4.39 6.39
N LEU A 13 0.59 -3.41 7.30
CA LEU A 13 1.67 -2.42 7.41
C LEU A 13 3.06 -3.06 7.58
N VAL A 14 3.17 -4.04 8.47
CA VAL A 14 4.44 -4.75 8.69
C VAL A 14 4.82 -5.56 7.46
N GLY A 15 3.86 -6.23 6.82
CA GLY A 15 4.09 -6.98 5.58
C GLY A 15 4.63 -6.09 4.46
N ASN A 16 3.95 -4.98 4.18
CA ASN A 16 4.33 -4.05 3.12
C ASN A 16 5.68 -3.38 3.38
N LEU A 17 5.98 -3.06 4.65
CA LEU A 17 7.28 -2.53 5.03
C LEU A 17 8.42 -3.55 4.78
N LEU A 18 8.20 -4.83 5.10
CA LEU A 18 9.20 -5.88 4.83
C LEU A 18 9.43 -6.08 3.32
N ILE A 19 8.37 -6.01 2.51
CA ILE A 19 8.46 -6.07 1.05
C ILE A 19 9.23 -4.85 0.53
N ALA A 20 8.91 -3.65 1.01
CA ALA A 20 9.60 -2.41 0.64
C ALA A 20 11.10 -2.50 0.95
N ILE A 21 11.48 -2.92 2.15
CA ILE A 21 12.89 -3.12 2.54
C ILE A 21 13.56 -4.12 1.59
N THR A 22 12.92 -5.24 1.30
CA THR A 22 13.47 -6.26 0.39
C THR A 22 13.73 -5.70 -1.00
N LYS A 23 12.80 -4.93 -1.56
CA LYS A 23 12.94 -4.29 -2.87
C LYS A 23 14.03 -3.20 -2.88
N PHE A 24 14.16 -2.41 -1.82
CA PHE A 24 15.25 -1.43 -1.68
C PHE A 24 16.62 -2.10 -1.62
N VAL A 25 16.75 -3.17 -0.83
CA VAL A 25 17.98 -3.96 -0.76
C VAL A 25 18.31 -4.56 -2.12
N ALA A 26 17.32 -5.16 -2.81
CA ALA A 26 17.49 -5.67 -4.16
C ALA A 26 17.95 -4.59 -5.15
N THR A 27 17.35 -3.40 -5.08
CA THR A 27 17.75 -2.25 -5.91
C THR A 27 19.21 -1.86 -5.69
N PHE A 28 19.65 -1.80 -4.43
CA PHE A 28 21.02 -1.46 -4.09
C PHE A 28 22.03 -2.46 -4.68
N PHE A 29 21.70 -3.75 -4.67
CA PHE A 29 22.56 -4.79 -5.22
C PHE A 29 22.49 -4.92 -6.76
N THR A 30 21.33 -4.66 -7.37
CA THR A 30 21.16 -4.81 -8.83
C THR A 30 21.50 -3.54 -9.60
N GLY A 31 21.44 -2.37 -8.95
CA GLY A 31 21.52 -1.07 -9.61
C GLY A 31 20.38 -0.82 -10.62
N SER A 32 19.30 -1.60 -10.55
CA SER A 32 18.23 -1.58 -11.54
C SER A 32 17.27 -0.42 -11.29
N SER A 33 17.10 0.47 -12.28
CA SER A 33 16.08 1.53 -12.28
C SER A 33 14.66 0.98 -12.13
N ALA A 34 14.36 -0.13 -12.81
CA ALA A 34 13.07 -0.81 -12.70
C ALA A 34 12.80 -1.33 -11.27
N MET A 35 13.81 -1.91 -10.62
CA MET A 35 13.67 -2.36 -9.22
C MET A 35 13.55 -1.18 -8.25
N LEU A 36 14.23 -0.06 -8.52
CA LEU A 36 14.08 1.17 -7.75
C LEU A 36 12.65 1.70 -7.81
N SER A 37 12.05 1.74 -9.01
CA SER A 37 10.65 2.13 -9.20
C SER A 37 9.70 1.25 -8.38
N GLU A 38 9.92 -0.06 -8.40
CA GLU A 38 9.17 -1.03 -7.59
C GLU A 38 9.36 -0.81 -6.08
N ALA A 39 10.58 -0.48 -5.64
CA ALA A 39 10.89 -0.21 -4.23
C ALA A 39 10.20 1.07 -3.73
N VAL A 40 10.21 2.13 -4.54
CA VAL A 40 9.50 3.39 -4.26
C VAL A 40 8.00 3.17 -4.22
N HIS A 41 7.44 2.33 -5.11
CA HIS A 41 6.02 1.98 -5.08
C HIS A 41 5.62 1.37 -3.72
N SER A 42 6.32 0.32 -3.28
CA SER A 42 6.03 -0.31 -1.98
C SER A 42 6.23 0.62 -0.78
N MET A 43 7.12 1.62 -0.89
CA MET A 43 7.25 2.68 0.12
C MET A 43 6.02 3.60 0.18
N VAL A 44 5.51 4.00 -0.99
CA VAL A 44 4.29 4.81 -1.09
C VAL A 44 3.11 4.05 -0.50
N ASP A 45 2.97 2.76 -0.79
CA ASP A 45 1.90 1.92 -0.23
C ASP A 45 1.98 1.81 1.29
N THR A 46 3.18 1.61 1.84
CA THR A 46 3.39 1.64 3.30
C THR A 46 2.96 2.98 3.90
N GLY A 47 3.28 4.10 3.23
CA GLY A 47 2.84 5.43 3.65
C GLY A 47 1.32 5.60 3.62
N ASN A 48 0.66 5.04 2.61
CA ASN A 48 -0.81 5.06 2.49
C ASN A 48 -1.49 4.29 3.62
N GLU A 49 -0.94 3.16 4.05
CA GLU A 49 -1.46 2.43 5.21
C GLU A 49 -1.34 3.22 6.51
N VAL A 50 -0.25 3.98 6.69
CA VAL A 50 -0.12 4.89 7.85
C VAL A 50 -1.20 5.97 7.80
N LEU A 51 -1.50 6.53 6.63
CA LEU A 51 -2.58 7.50 6.46
C LEU A 51 -3.97 6.90 6.74
N LEU A 52 -4.22 5.65 6.32
CA LEU A 52 -5.44 4.93 6.67
C LEU A 52 -5.55 4.73 8.19
N LEU A 53 -4.49 4.31 8.86
CA LEU A 53 -4.45 4.19 10.33
C LEU A 53 -4.73 5.52 11.02
N TYR A 54 -4.18 6.62 10.48
CA TYR A 54 -4.47 7.96 10.95
C TYR A 54 -5.95 8.32 10.78
N GLY A 55 -6.52 8.06 9.61
CA GLY A 55 -7.93 8.30 9.34
C GLY A 55 -8.86 7.48 10.24
N MET A 56 -8.51 6.23 10.52
CA MET A 56 -9.21 5.38 11.49
C MET A 56 -9.13 5.92 12.92
N ARG A 57 -7.99 6.51 13.30
CA ARG A 57 -7.83 7.16 14.61
C ARG A 57 -8.70 8.41 14.71
N GLN A 58 -8.70 9.24 13.68
CA GLN A 58 -9.54 10.42 13.60
C GLN A 58 -11.03 10.08 13.66
N ALA A 59 -11.47 9.08 12.89
CA ALA A 59 -12.87 8.68 12.84
C ALA A 59 -13.43 8.16 14.17
N ARG A 60 -12.55 7.77 15.12
CA ARG A 60 -12.93 7.30 16.46
C ARG A 60 -12.99 8.42 17.51
N GLN A 61 -12.67 9.67 17.15
CA GLN A 61 -12.77 10.77 18.09
C GLN A 61 -14.25 11.02 18.47
N PRO A 62 -14.51 11.33 19.76
CA PRO A 62 -15.85 11.66 20.23
C PRO A 62 -16.36 12.96 19.61
N ALA A 63 -17.66 13.20 19.69
CA ALA A 63 -18.25 14.45 19.23
C ALA A 63 -17.66 15.66 19.98
N ASP A 64 -17.44 16.74 19.24
CA ASP A 64 -17.00 18.04 19.76
C ASP A 64 -17.92 19.16 19.23
N GLU A 65 -17.64 20.41 19.61
CA GLU A 65 -18.45 21.57 19.20
C GLU A 65 -18.48 21.77 17.67
N LYS A 66 -17.43 21.32 16.96
CA LYS A 66 -17.32 21.43 15.49
C LYS A 66 -17.97 20.24 14.78
N PHE A 67 -18.01 19.08 15.41
CA PHE A 67 -18.60 17.84 14.93
C PHE A 67 -19.60 17.28 15.95
N PRO A 68 -20.82 17.86 16.03
CA PRO A 68 -21.84 17.44 17.00
C PRO A 68 -22.28 15.98 16.84
N PHE A 69 -22.12 15.42 15.64
CA PHE A 69 -22.43 14.03 15.31
C PHE A 69 -21.22 13.08 15.41
N GLY A 70 -20.06 13.56 15.88
CA GLY A 70 -18.81 12.80 15.95
C GLY A 70 -18.01 12.79 14.64
N HIS A 71 -16.81 12.23 14.72
CA HIS A 71 -15.83 12.24 13.61
C HIS A 71 -15.94 11.04 12.67
N GLY A 72 -16.94 10.17 12.81
CA GLY A 72 -17.02 8.90 12.07
C GLY A 72 -16.90 9.04 10.54
N LYS A 73 -17.31 10.19 9.97
CA LYS A 73 -17.19 10.46 8.53
C LYS A 73 -15.76 10.76 8.06
N GLU A 74 -14.82 11.06 8.95
CA GLU A 74 -13.42 11.31 8.59
C GLU A 74 -12.78 10.10 7.90
N ILE A 75 -13.25 8.87 8.17
CA ILE A 75 -12.73 7.68 7.48
C ILE A 75 -12.92 7.77 5.96
N TYR A 76 -14.03 8.33 5.47
CA TYR A 76 -14.28 8.48 4.04
C TYR A 76 -13.39 9.55 3.42
N PHE A 77 -13.13 10.64 4.16
CA PHE A 77 -12.21 11.69 3.74
C PHE A 77 -10.78 11.15 3.61
N TRP A 78 -10.29 10.44 4.63
CA TRP A 78 -8.94 9.87 4.59
C TRP A 78 -8.80 8.76 3.55
N SER A 79 -9.82 7.91 3.35
CA SER A 79 -9.84 6.93 2.25
C SER A 79 -9.79 7.61 0.89
N PHE A 80 -10.49 8.74 0.71
CA PHE A 80 -10.42 9.52 -0.52
C PHE A 80 -9.03 10.13 -0.75
N VAL A 81 -8.42 10.71 0.29
CA VAL A 81 -7.05 11.24 0.22
C VAL A 81 -6.07 10.14 -0.20
N VAL A 82 -6.17 8.96 0.41
CA VAL A 82 -5.34 7.80 0.05
C VAL A 82 -5.55 7.39 -1.41
N ALA A 83 -6.80 7.30 -1.88
CA ALA A 83 -7.08 6.97 -3.28
C ALA A 83 -6.46 7.98 -4.26
N VAL A 84 -6.54 9.29 -3.95
CA VAL A 84 -5.91 10.34 -4.76
C VAL A 84 -4.38 10.22 -4.74
N LEU A 85 -3.77 9.93 -3.59
CA LEU A 85 -2.32 9.77 -3.47
C LEU A 85 -1.80 8.55 -4.25
N VAL A 86 -2.43 7.38 -4.09
CA VAL A 86 -2.10 6.17 -4.85
C VAL A 86 -2.19 6.46 -6.35
N PHE A 87 -3.28 7.09 -6.79
CA PHE A 87 -3.47 7.42 -8.19
C PHE A 87 -2.42 8.40 -8.70
N ALA A 88 -2.23 9.54 -8.01
CA ALA A 88 -1.34 10.60 -8.46
C ALA A 88 0.14 10.16 -8.45
N LEU A 89 0.60 9.53 -7.38
CA LEU A 89 1.97 9.05 -7.27
C LEU A 89 2.21 7.84 -8.19
N GLY A 90 1.28 6.88 -8.21
CA GLY A 90 1.38 5.71 -9.07
C GLY A 90 1.39 6.06 -10.56
N ALA A 91 0.45 6.90 -11.01
CA ALA A 91 0.41 7.35 -12.39
C ALA A 91 1.58 8.28 -12.73
N GLY A 92 1.92 9.21 -11.84
CA GLY A 92 3.01 10.16 -12.05
C GLY A 92 4.37 9.49 -12.23
N ILE A 93 4.72 8.56 -11.32
CA ILE A 93 5.97 7.80 -11.39
C ILE A 93 5.99 6.90 -12.63
N SER A 94 4.90 6.17 -12.90
CA SER A 94 4.83 5.27 -14.05
C SER A 94 4.96 6.00 -15.38
N LEU A 95 4.33 7.17 -15.52
CA LEU A 95 4.46 8.01 -16.71
C LEU A 95 5.88 8.58 -16.84
N TYR A 96 6.46 9.06 -15.74
CA TYR A 96 7.81 9.60 -15.73
C TYR A 96 8.84 8.54 -16.14
N GLU A 97 8.88 7.40 -15.45
CA GLU A 97 9.78 6.28 -15.74
C GLU A 97 9.56 5.74 -17.15
N GLY A 98 8.29 5.65 -17.60
CA GLY A 98 7.96 5.24 -18.96
C GLY A 98 8.55 6.17 -20.02
N ILE A 99 8.39 7.49 -19.85
CA ILE A 99 8.97 8.49 -20.77
C ILE A 99 10.50 8.44 -20.74
N VAL A 100 11.10 8.33 -19.56
CA VAL A 100 12.55 8.24 -19.40
C VAL A 100 13.11 7.01 -20.12
N HIS A 101 12.50 5.84 -19.94
CA HIS A 101 12.96 4.60 -20.58
C HIS A 101 12.77 4.61 -22.11
N ILE A 102 11.73 5.28 -22.62
CA ILE A 102 11.57 5.48 -24.07
C ILE A 102 12.68 6.37 -24.63
N ARG A 103 13.08 7.42 -23.90
CA ARG A 103 14.12 8.38 -24.33
C ARG A 103 15.54 7.87 -24.13
N HIS A 104 15.77 7.08 -23.09
CA HIS A 104 17.07 6.53 -22.71
C HIS A 104 16.95 5.02 -22.49
N PRO A 105 16.98 4.22 -23.57
CA PRO A 105 16.96 2.76 -23.46
C PRO A 105 18.22 2.30 -22.71
N SER A 106 18.03 1.74 -21.52
CA SER A 106 19.11 1.10 -20.76
C SER A 106 18.91 -0.41 -20.79
N ALA A 107 20.00 -1.16 -20.95
CA ALA A 107 19.96 -2.62 -20.88
C ALA A 107 19.64 -3.06 -19.45
N ILE A 108 18.69 -3.98 -19.29
CA ILE A 108 18.33 -4.53 -17.97
C ILE A 108 19.52 -5.29 -17.41
N ALA A 109 20.17 -4.74 -16.39
CA ALA A 109 21.23 -5.43 -15.66
C ALA A 109 20.62 -6.55 -14.79
N ASN A 110 21.13 -7.77 -14.94
CA ASN A 110 20.74 -8.97 -14.17
C ASN A 110 19.22 -9.22 -14.03
N PRO A 111 18.51 -9.58 -15.11
CA PRO A 111 17.07 -9.84 -15.10
C PRO A 111 16.63 -10.94 -14.11
N LEU A 112 17.50 -11.94 -13.88
CA LEU A 112 17.21 -13.05 -12.96
C LEU A 112 16.95 -12.59 -11.53
N VAL A 113 17.75 -11.65 -11.01
CA VAL A 113 17.55 -11.12 -9.65
C VAL A 113 16.23 -10.37 -9.57
N ASN A 114 15.90 -9.59 -10.60
CA ASN A 114 14.63 -8.87 -10.67
C ASN A 114 13.43 -9.84 -10.67
N TYR A 115 13.49 -10.92 -11.45
CA TYR A 115 12.41 -11.92 -11.47
C TYR A 115 12.27 -12.68 -10.15
N ILE A 116 13.37 -13.03 -9.48
CA ILE A 116 13.31 -13.67 -8.16
C ILE A 116 12.64 -12.74 -7.15
N VAL A 117 13.04 -11.47 -7.12
CA VAL A 117 12.48 -10.49 -6.18
C VAL A 117 11.00 -10.23 -6.46
N LEU A 118 10.60 -10.10 -7.73
CA LEU A 118 9.20 -9.96 -8.13
C LEU A 118 8.39 -11.21 -7.77
N GLY A 119 8.96 -12.41 -7.95
CA GLY A 119 8.31 -13.66 -7.56
C GLY A 119 8.10 -13.77 -6.05
N LEU A 120 9.11 -13.41 -5.25
CA LEU A 120 8.99 -13.35 -3.79
C LEU A 120 7.98 -12.30 -3.34
N ALA A 121 8.03 -11.11 -3.94
CA ALA A 121 7.06 -10.04 -3.67
C ALA A 121 5.63 -10.52 -3.96
N LEU A 122 5.39 -11.17 -5.10
CA LEU A 122 4.08 -11.74 -5.45
C LEU A 122 3.58 -12.74 -4.39
N VAL A 123 4.46 -13.60 -3.88
CA VAL A 123 4.12 -14.58 -2.83
C VAL A 123 3.75 -13.87 -1.53
N PHE A 124 4.57 -12.90 -1.09
CA PHE A 124 4.31 -12.15 0.14
C PHE A 124 3.03 -11.31 0.04
N GLU A 125 2.84 -10.62 -1.08
CA GLU A 125 1.65 -9.80 -1.36
C GLU A 125 0.38 -10.68 -1.39
N SER A 126 0.45 -11.83 -2.07
CA SER A 126 -0.66 -12.78 -2.15
C SER A 126 -1.03 -13.32 -0.77
N PHE A 127 -0.04 -13.63 0.07
CA PHE A 127 -0.28 -14.08 1.43
C PHE A 127 -0.95 -12.97 2.27
N SER A 128 -0.42 -11.74 2.22
CA SER A 128 -1.00 -10.58 2.90
C SER A 128 -2.45 -10.35 2.48
N TRP A 129 -2.71 -10.35 1.17
CA TRP A 129 -4.04 -10.21 0.61
C TRP A 129 -4.99 -11.32 1.04
N LEU A 130 -4.56 -12.59 1.07
CA LEU A 130 -5.38 -13.70 1.55
C LEU A 130 -5.79 -13.53 3.02
N VAL A 131 -4.88 -13.05 3.88
CA VAL A 131 -5.18 -12.76 5.29
C VAL A 131 -6.20 -11.63 5.39
N ALA A 132 -6.00 -10.52 4.68
CA ALA A 132 -6.91 -9.39 4.65
C ALA A 132 -8.29 -9.79 4.10
N TYR A 133 -8.33 -10.58 3.03
CA TYR A 133 -9.56 -11.05 2.40
C TYR A 133 -10.35 -11.99 3.30
N LYS A 134 -9.67 -12.91 4.00
CA LYS A 134 -10.31 -13.80 4.97
C LYS A 134 -10.96 -12.98 6.11
N GLN A 135 -10.26 -11.99 6.64
CA GLN A 135 -10.80 -11.11 7.68
C GLN A 135 -11.97 -10.26 7.18
N PHE A 136 -11.87 -9.71 5.96
CA PHE A 136 -12.98 -9.01 5.31
C PHE A 136 -14.21 -9.92 5.19
N ARG A 137 -14.05 -11.18 4.77
CA ARG A 137 -15.16 -12.15 4.70
C ARG A 137 -15.75 -12.47 6.07
N GLU A 138 -14.93 -12.56 7.11
CA GLU A 138 -15.37 -12.80 8.48
C GLU A 138 -16.16 -11.59 9.03
N GLU A 139 -15.69 -10.35 8.81
CA GLU A 139 -16.43 -9.13 9.21
C GLU A 139 -17.71 -8.92 8.39
N LYS A 140 -17.72 -9.33 7.12
CA LYS A 140 -18.90 -9.23 6.26
C LYS A 140 -20.07 -10.10 6.76
N GLY A 141 -19.80 -11.27 7.33
CA GLY A 141 -20.84 -12.20 7.78
C GLY A 141 -21.86 -12.52 6.67
N GLU A 142 -23.16 -12.43 6.98
CA GLU A 142 -24.27 -12.63 6.02
C GLU A 142 -24.71 -11.36 5.28
N MET A 143 -24.03 -10.22 5.44
CA MET A 143 -24.46 -8.97 4.78
C MET A 143 -24.24 -9.05 3.27
N THR A 144 -25.31 -8.88 2.49
CA THR A 144 -25.28 -8.83 1.02
C THR A 144 -24.50 -7.59 0.54
N PHE A 145 -23.95 -7.61 -0.68
CA PHE A 145 -23.18 -6.50 -1.25
C PHE A 145 -23.99 -5.22 -1.55
N LEU A 146 -25.23 -5.14 -1.08
CA LEU A 146 -26.19 -4.04 -1.25
C LEU A 146 -26.68 -3.61 0.13
#